data_AF-A0AAV4FSV2-F1
#
_entry.id   AF-A0AAV4FSV2-F1
#
_cell.length_a   1.000
_cell.length_b   1.000
_cell.length_c   1.000
_cell.angle_alpha   90.00
_cell.angle_beta   90.00
_cell.angle_gamma   90.00
#
_symmetry.space_group_name_H-M   'P 1'
#
loop_
_entity.id
_entity.type
_entity.pdbx_description
1 polymer ?
#
loop_
_entity_poly.entity_id
_entity_poly.type
_entity_poly.pdbx_seq_one_letter_code
_entity_poly.pdbx_strand_id
1 'polypeptide(L)'
;MLYSYNALGQPPTSIFAFGPLTHFGQRLTQLIQPGTTDSDNTSPILYVNSIAPLSPDEINDIKALLNAGSIVLLDSTVDYSGTIKELSTRIGGIGFNSTIVMIRKRPDGTPEFKELVWFSDTETNQKPTAEYLDFEAEQLAKECYRMLQPWLQRPRHRSGPKPGGKVPAWKPEVSIPIEIRQLGFPCMVGSRYEGNNVTGYSAWSDELIDACDNSASASFFYNVDLIRSSRSNKASHNAKYIRITMDPGSNAGAGWHLFFYQKYAPFSRKGMEHKLIQDITVDWDSSIFSAEIPISLEASIDTIDGACLTAPSLDNNDDAAISPCQFESNQIWGLDTEHRLRSFLAYNYCLNSNDNNTVSLHPCNHSAAQKWKWDDNTLSNPINGYLSISTEGRLMTRWNKAESTLWKSHIRKADITDALSIESLPSS
;
A
#
# COMPACT_ATOMS: atom_id res chain seq x y z
N MET A 1 -16.51 13.12 20.58
CA MET A 1 -16.57 12.38 21.85
C MET A 1 -15.30 11.54 21.90
N LEU A 2 -14.32 11.98 22.69
CA LEU A 2 -12.98 11.42 22.77
C LEU A 2 -13.01 10.07 23.51
N TYR A 3 -12.53 8.99 22.90
CA TYR A 3 -12.21 7.77 23.65
C TYR A 3 -10.83 7.95 24.28
N SER A 4 -10.81 8.02 25.61
CA SER A 4 -9.61 8.14 26.44
C SER A 4 -8.79 6.85 26.42
N TYR A 5 -7.48 7.00 26.18
CA TYR A 5 -6.46 6.03 26.55
C TYR A 5 -6.60 5.63 28.02
N ASN A 6 -6.77 4.33 28.28
CA ASN A 6 -6.47 3.73 29.58
C ASN A 6 -5.42 2.65 29.38
N ALA A 7 -4.18 2.98 29.76
CA ALA A 7 -3.20 2.01 30.16
C ALA A 7 -3.61 1.45 31.53
N LEU A 8 -3.88 0.14 31.60
CA LEU A 8 -3.64 -0.74 32.76
C LEU A 8 -4.16 -2.16 32.43
N GLY A 9 -3.22 -3.08 32.16
CA GLY A 9 -3.39 -4.51 32.44
C GLY A 9 -4.23 -5.37 31.49
N GLN A 10 -3.96 -5.37 30.18
CA GLN A 10 -4.38 -6.47 29.30
C GLN A 10 -3.18 -7.10 28.57
N PRO A 11 -3.17 -8.43 28.37
CA PRO A 11 -2.07 -9.13 27.71
C PRO A 11 -1.90 -8.65 26.25
N PRO A 12 -0.69 -8.76 25.68
CA PRO A 12 -0.34 -8.20 24.39
C PRO A 12 -0.87 -9.10 23.27
N THR A 13 -2.12 -8.90 22.88
CA THR A 13 -2.68 -9.28 21.57
C THR A 13 -4.07 -8.66 21.47
N SER A 14 -4.16 -7.44 20.97
CA SER A 14 -5.43 -6.70 20.88
C SER A 14 -5.62 -6.20 19.46
N ILE A 15 -6.50 -6.87 18.71
CA ILE A 15 -7.05 -6.27 17.49
C ILE A 15 -7.74 -4.97 17.91
N PHE A 16 -7.34 -3.85 17.34
CA PHE A 16 -7.99 -2.55 17.53
C PHE A 16 -8.92 -2.29 16.35
N ALA A 17 -10.22 -2.20 16.60
CA ALA A 17 -11.22 -2.08 15.55
C ALA A 17 -11.65 -0.63 15.32
N PHE A 18 -11.61 -0.19 14.07
CA PHE A 18 -12.25 1.01 13.55
C PHE A 18 -13.54 0.60 12.85
N GLY A 19 -14.68 0.86 13.50
CA GLY A 19 -15.99 0.38 13.07
C GLY A 19 -16.40 -0.98 13.67
N PRO A 20 -17.64 -1.43 13.41
CA PRO A 20 -18.16 -2.68 13.95
C PRO A 20 -17.50 -3.90 13.31
N LEU A 21 -17.28 -4.96 14.09
CA LEU A 21 -16.79 -6.25 13.56
C LEU A 21 -17.87 -6.95 12.74
N THR A 22 -17.53 -7.37 11.53
CA THR A 22 -18.32 -8.29 10.69
C THR A 22 -18.26 -9.72 11.25
N HIS A 23 -19.02 -10.65 10.65
CA HIS A 23 -18.89 -12.07 10.97
C HIS A 23 -17.43 -12.54 10.79
N PHE A 24 -16.78 -12.14 9.71
CA PHE A 24 -15.35 -12.41 9.50
C PHE A 24 -14.48 -11.83 10.64
N GLY A 25 -14.68 -10.55 10.99
CA GLY A 25 -13.91 -9.88 12.03
C GLY A 25 -14.05 -10.57 13.40
N GLN A 26 -15.25 -11.04 13.73
CA GLN A 26 -15.51 -11.82 14.95
C GLN A 26 -14.77 -13.17 14.94
N ARG A 27 -14.85 -13.92 13.83
CA ARG A 27 -14.14 -15.21 13.68
C ARG A 27 -12.63 -15.04 13.73
N LEU A 28 -12.09 -14.00 13.09
CA LEU A 28 -10.65 -13.70 13.14
C LEU A 28 -10.21 -13.37 14.56
N THR A 29 -10.98 -12.58 15.29
CA THR A 29 -10.68 -12.22 16.69
C THR A 29 -10.62 -13.47 17.58
N GLN A 30 -11.46 -14.48 17.32
CA GLN A 30 -11.41 -15.76 18.04
C GLN A 30 -10.13 -16.55 17.77
N LEU A 31 -9.57 -16.48 16.56
CA LEU A 31 -8.33 -17.17 16.19
C LEU A 31 -7.08 -16.51 16.77
N ILE A 32 -7.11 -15.20 17.00
CA ILE A 32 -5.96 -14.39 17.47
C ILE A 32 -5.85 -14.35 19.01
N GLN A 33 -6.74 -15.02 19.75
CA GLN A 33 -6.84 -14.91 21.21
C GLN A 33 -5.53 -15.19 21.99
N PRO A 34 -5.35 -14.56 23.18
CA PRO A 34 -4.10 -14.55 23.93
C PRO A 34 -3.81 -15.95 24.49
N GLY A 35 -2.70 -16.55 24.06
CA GLY A 35 -2.26 -17.87 24.54
C GLY A 35 -1.63 -18.76 23.46
N THR A 36 -1.75 -18.40 22.18
CA THR A 36 -1.08 -19.09 21.06
C THR A 36 0.24 -18.45 20.64
N THR A 37 0.54 -17.25 21.16
CA THR A 37 1.82 -16.55 20.92
C THR A 37 2.47 -16.20 22.26
N ASP A 38 3.47 -16.98 22.67
CA ASP A 38 4.44 -16.56 23.69
C ASP A 38 5.19 -15.33 23.16
N SER A 39 4.82 -14.12 23.61
CA SER A 39 5.72 -12.97 23.90
C SER A 39 5.02 -11.62 23.78
N ASP A 40 5.49 -10.66 24.59
CA ASP A 40 5.25 -9.20 24.56
C ASP A 40 5.67 -8.50 23.23
N ASN A 41 5.64 -9.17 22.08
CA ASN A 41 6.32 -8.73 20.87
C ASN A 41 5.54 -8.97 19.55
N THR A 42 4.22 -9.14 19.60
CA THR A 42 3.38 -9.22 18.40
C THR A 42 3.03 -7.81 17.89
N SER A 43 3.17 -7.59 16.58
CA SER A 43 2.69 -6.34 15.97
C SER A 43 1.17 -6.22 16.19
N PRO A 44 0.66 -5.08 16.70
CA PRO A 44 -0.77 -4.89 16.86
C PRO A 44 -1.47 -4.90 15.51
N ILE A 45 -2.69 -5.44 15.48
CA ILE A 45 -3.53 -5.49 14.27
C ILE A 45 -4.60 -4.41 14.40
N LEU A 46 -4.68 -3.52 13.41
CA LEU A 46 -5.74 -2.53 13.26
C LEU A 46 -6.76 -3.08 12.28
N TYR A 47 -7.93 -3.49 12.78
CA TYR A 47 -9.05 -3.92 11.96
C TYR A 47 -9.86 -2.69 11.54
N VAL A 48 -10.16 -2.57 10.26
CA VAL A 48 -10.94 -1.46 9.69
C VAL A 48 -12.09 -2.04 8.89
N ASN A 49 -13.31 -1.77 9.32
CA ASN A 49 -14.49 -2.08 8.53
C ASN A 49 -14.67 -1.04 7.42
N SER A 50 -14.59 -1.45 6.16
CA SER A 50 -14.63 -0.53 5.01
C SER A 50 -15.96 0.20 4.80
N ILE A 51 -17.07 -0.28 5.37
CA ILE A 51 -18.36 0.44 5.31
C ILE A 51 -18.37 1.65 6.26
N ALA A 52 -17.60 1.59 7.34
CA ALA A 52 -17.60 2.66 8.32
C ALA A 52 -16.82 3.87 7.75
N PRO A 53 -17.45 5.04 7.58
CA PRO A 53 -16.74 6.21 7.09
C PRO A 53 -15.67 6.59 8.11
N LEU A 54 -14.40 6.63 7.67
CA LEU A 54 -13.30 7.12 8.49
C LEU A 54 -13.13 8.62 8.26
N SER A 55 -12.96 9.36 9.35
CA SER A 55 -12.54 10.75 9.30
C SER A 55 -11.08 10.87 8.81
N PRO A 56 -10.68 12.03 8.26
CA PRO A 56 -9.28 12.29 7.91
C PRO A 56 -8.30 12.05 9.07
N ASP A 57 -8.70 12.42 10.29
CA ASP A 57 -7.88 12.24 11.50
C ASP A 57 -7.67 10.75 11.82
N GLU A 58 -8.72 9.94 11.75
CA GLU A 58 -8.60 8.48 11.96
C GLU A 58 -7.69 7.83 10.91
N ILE A 59 -7.75 8.28 9.66
CA ILE A 59 -6.85 7.78 8.61
C ILE A 59 -5.40 8.15 8.90
N ASN A 60 -5.16 9.37 9.40
CA ASN A 60 -3.82 9.80 9.81
C ASN A 60 -3.30 9.00 11.01
N ASP A 61 -4.16 8.72 11.99
CA ASP A 61 -3.82 7.86 13.14
C ASP A 61 -3.46 6.43 12.70
N ILE A 62 -4.25 5.85 11.79
CA ILE A 62 -3.98 4.52 11.22
C ILE A 62 -2.63 4.53 10.48
N LYS A 63 -2.34 5.55 9.67
CA LYS A 63 -1.05 5.71 8.99
C LYS A 63 0.11 5.80 9.97
N ALA A 64 -0.03 6.60 11.03
CA ALA A 64 1.00 6.75 12.04
C ALA A 64 1.29 5.41 12.75
N LEU A 65 0.25 4.65 13.09
CA LEU A 65 0.39 3.34 13.70
C LEU A 65 0.96 2.29 12.74
N LEU A 66 0.61 2.33 11.45
CA LEU A 66 1.21 1.51 10.40
C LEU A 66 2.71 1.81 10.26
N ASN A 67 3.08 3.09 10.24
CA ASN A 67 4.48 3.54 10.25
C ASN A 67 5.25 3.09 11.50
N ALA A 68 4.56 2.97 12.64
CA ALA A 68 5.12 2.44 13.88
C ALA A 68 5.25 0.90 13.92
N GLY A 69 4.79 0.20 12.88
CA GLY A 69 4.94 -1.26 12.73
C GLY A 69 3.67 -2.09 13.02
N SER A 70 2.51 -1.43 13.12
CA SER A 70 1.21 -2.12 13.18
C SER A 70 0.85 -2.75 11.83
N ILE A 71 0.01 -3.78 11.86
CA ILE A 71 -0.59 -4.37 10.66
C ILE A 71 -1.99 -3.77 10.50
N VAL A 72 -2.34 -3.29 9.31
CA VAL A 72 -3.69 -2.83 8.99
C VAL A 72 -4.43 -3.93 8.23
N LEU A 73 -5.65 -4.22 8.64
CA LEU A 73 -6.56 -5.15 7.97
C LEU A 73 -7.83 -4.39 7.58
N LEU A 74 -8.07 -4.27 6.29
CA LEU A 74 -9.27 -3.68 5.71
C LEU A 74 -10.23 -4.81 5.36
N ASP A 75 -11.45 -4.72 5.87
CA ASP A 75 -12.51 -5.72 5.70
C ASP A 75 -13.65 -5.16 4.84
N SER A 76 -13.90 -5.77 3.69
CA SER A 76 -15.01 -5.46 2.78
C SER A 76 -15.99 -6.62 2.60
N THR A 77 -16.03 -7.59 3.52
CA THR A 77 -16.94 -8.75 3.47
C THR A 77 -18.43 -8.38 3.41
N VAL A 78 -18.77 -7.17 3.82
CA VAL A 78 -20.13 -6.62 3.74
C VAL A 78 -20.23 -5.38 2.86
N ASP A 79 -19.10 -4.87 2.33
CA ASP A 79 -19.04 -3.64 1.53
C ASP A 79 -19.18 -3.95 0.04
N TYR A 80 -20.25 -3.42 -0.58
CA TYR A 80 -20.52 -3.53 -2.01
C TYR A 80 -20.24 -2.22 -2.77
N SER A 81 -19.76 -1.18 -2.08
CA SER A 81 -19.58 0.17 -2.64
C SER A 81 -18.20 0.44 -3.23
N GLY A 82 -17.24 -0.46 -3.01
CA GLY A 82 -15.85 -0.29 -3.46
C GLY A 82 -15.00 0.61 -2.57
N THR A 83 -15.46 0.91 -1.35
CA THR A 83 -14.77 1.82 -0.41
C THR A 83 -13.40 1.28 0.02
N ILE A 84 -13.23 -0.05 0.06
CA ILE A 84 -11.92 -0.67 0.35
C ILE A 84 -10.82 -0.25 -0.62
N LYS A 85 -11.14 0.05 -1.89
CA LYS A 85 -10.16 0.55 -2.87
C LYS A 85 -9.66 1.93 -2.47
N GLU A 86 -10.55 2.82 -2.07
CA GLU A 86 -10.17 4.16 -1.59
C GLU A 86 -9.34 4.06 -0.31
N LEU A 87 -9.75 3.24 0.65
CA LEU A 87 -9.05 3.08 1.93
C LEU A 87 -7.65 2.49 1.76
N SER A 88 -7.50 1.42 0.97
CA SER A 88 -6.20 0.81 0.68
C SER A 88 -5.26 1.79 -0.04
N THR A 89 -5.81 2.57 -0.97
CA THR A 89 -5.10 3.66 -1.66
C THR A 89 -4.61 4.70 -0.66
N ARG A 90 -5.52 5.24 0.16
CA ARG A 90 -5.21 6.31 1.11
C ARG A 90 -4.24 5.87 2.19
N ILE A 91 -4.35 4.64 2.71
CA ILE A 91 -3.54 4.13 3.83
C ILE A 91 -2.20 3.54 3.36
N GLY A 92 -2.22 2.71 2.32
CA GLY A 92 -1.07 1.95 1.85
C GLY A 92 -0.42 2.47 0.57
N GLY A 93 -1.08 3.35 -0.17
CA GLY A 93 -0.61 3.89 -1.45
C GLY A 93 -1.02 3.10 -2.69
N ILE A 94 -1.68 1.95 -2.51
CA ILE A 94 -2.17 1.10 -3.60
C ILE A 94 -3.63 0.74 -3.34
N GLY A 95 -4.47 0.92 -4.35
CA GLY A 95 -5.88 0.54 -4.29
C GLY A 95 -6.13 -0.90 -4.66
N PHE A 96 -6.92 -1.60 -3.85
CA PHE A 96 -7.39 -2.97 -4.10
C PHE A 96 -8.89 -3.09 -3.92
N ASN A 97 -9.56 -3.90 -4.76
CA ASN A 97 -10.99 -4.21 -4.64
C ASN A 97 -11.27 -5.59 -4.00
N SER A 98 -10.25 -6.20 -3.40
CA SER A 98 -10.31 -7.54 -2.80
C SER A 98 -11.18 -7.58 -1.54
N THR A 99 -11.72 -8.76 -1.19
CA THR A 99 -12.60 -8.97 -0.03
C THR A 99 -11.93 -8.56 1.29
N ILE A 100 -10.65 -8.88 1.45
CA ILE A 100 -9.82 -8.43 2.58
C ILE A 100 -8.48 -7.95 2.03
N VAL A 101 -7.99 -6.83 2.55
CA VAL A 101 -6.66 -6.29 2.25
C VAL A 101 -5.87 -6.14 3.54
N MET A 102 -4.67 -6.70 3.58
CA MET A 102 -3.75 -6.58 4.71
C MET A 102 -2.53 -5.77 4.29
N ILE A 103 -2.12 -4.82 5.12
CA ILE A 103 -1.04 -3.89 4.84
C ILE A 103 -0.07 -3.91 6.02
N ARG A 104 1.22 -4.02 5.74
CA ARG A 104 2.29 -3.70 6.71
C ARG A 104 3.35 -2.82 6.06
N LYS A 105 4.11 -2.08 6.86
CA LYS A 105 5.38 -1.50 6.43
C LYS A 105 6.55 -2.35 6.89
N ARG A 106 7.46 -2.64 5.97
CA ARG A 106 8.75 -3.28 6.28
C ARG A 106 9.64 -2.30 7.06
N PRO A 107 10.70 -2.79 7.74
CA PRO A 107 11.62 -1.92 8.49
C PRO A 107 12.31 -0.83 7.65
N ASP A 108 12.35 -1.00 6.32
CA ASP A 108 12.89 -0.02 5.39
C ASP A 108 11.85 1.00 4.89
N GLY A 109 10.62 0.94 5.41
CA GLY A 109 9.49 1.82 5.07
C GLY A 109 8.64 1.34 3.89
N THR A 110 9.08 0.32 3.14
CA THR A 110 8.38 -0.18 1.95
C THR A 110 7.08 -0.90 2.36
N PRO A 111 5.92 -0.58 1.76
CA PRO A 111 4.69 -1.29 2.05
C PRO A 111 4.73 -2.72 1.49
N GLU A 112 4.05 -3.65 2.17
CA GLU A 112 3.81 -5.01 1.72
C GLU A 112 2.33 -5.34 1.88
N PHE A 113 1.75 -5.93 0.84
CA PHE A 113 0.33 -6.20 0.75
C PHE A 113 0.02 -7.68 0.69
N LYS A 114 -1.08 -8.06 1.32
CA LYS A 114 -1.73 -9.36 1.10
C LYS A 114 -3.20 -9.17 0.83
N GLU A 115 -3.73 -9.94 -0.09
CA GLU A 115 -5.11 -9.86 -0.54
C GLU A 115 -5.77 -11.22 -0.39
N LEU A 116 -6.99 -11.22 0.14
CA LEU A 116 -7.89 -12.36 0.06
C LEU A 116 -9.08 -12.01 -0.81
N VAL A 117 -9.34 -12.88 -1.78
CA VAL A 117 -10.45 -12.77 -2.71
C VAL A 117 -11.32 -14.01 -2.55
N TRP A 118 -12.60 -13.82 -2.26
CA TRP A 118 -13.58 -14.89 -2.33
C TRP A 118 -14.07 -15.08 -3.77
N PHE A 119 -14.03 -16.31 -4.26
CA PHE A 119 -14.61 -16.66 -5.55
C PHE A 119 -16.14 -16.59 -5.46
N SER A 120 -16.73 -15.72 -6.26
CA SER A 120 -18.18 -15.61 -6.39
C SER A 120 -18.60 -16.00 -7.81
N ASP A 121 -19.27 -17.14 -7.93
CA ASP A 121 -19.93 -17.54 -9.17
C ASP A 121 -21.26 -16.77 -9.30
N THR A 122 -21.17 -15.58 -9.87
CA THR A 122 -22.32 -14.66 -10.03
C THR A 122 -23.41 -15.20 -10.96
N GLU A 123 -23.26 -16.38 -11.57
CA GLU A 123 -24.31 -17.01 -12.37
C GLU A 123 -25.50 -17.55 -11.53
N THR A 124 -25.29 -17.80 -10.24
CA THR A 124 -26.37 -18.28 -9.36
C THR A 124 -27.06 -17.11 -8.65
N ASN A 125 -28.21 -16.68 -9.18
CA ASN A 125 -29.09 -15.65 -8.59
C ASN A 125 -29.69 -16.00 -7.20
N GLN A 126 -29.09 -16.91 -6.43
CA GLN A 126 -29.52 -17.22 -5.08
C GLN A 126 -28.82 -16.31 -4.08
N LYS A 127 -29.63 -15.55 -3.33
CA LYS A 127 -29.13 -14.84 -2.14
C LYS A 127 -28.47 -15.86 -1.20
N PRO A 128 -27.22 -15.63 -0.76
CA PRO A 128 -26.55 -16.55 0.15
C PRO A 128 -27.35 -16.69 1.45
N THR A 129 -27.49 -17.91 1.94
CA THR A 129 -28.14 -18.18 3.23
C THR A 129 -27.25 -17.69 4.38
N ALA A 130 -27.83 -17.46 5.56
CA ALA A 130 -27.05 -17.08 6.74
C ALA A 130 -25.97 -18.12 7.11
N GLU A 131 -26.24 -19.40 6.90
CA GLU A 131 -25.28 -20.50 7.10
C GLU A 131 -24.10 -20.44 6.10
N TYR A 132 -24.38 -20.06 4.84
CA TYR A 132 -23.35 -19.89 3.81
C TYR A 132 -22.41 -18.72 4.15
N LEU A 133 -22.97 -17.60 4.61
CA LEU A 133 -22.20 -16.43 5.06
C LEU A 133 -21.30 -16.74 6.26
N ASP A 134 -21.79 -17.56 7.20
CA ASP A 134 -21.00 -17.98 8.37
C ASP A 134 -19.84 -18.91 7.99
N PHE A 135 -20.07 -19.85 7.05
CA PHE A 135 -19.03 -20.71 6.49
C PHE A 135 -17.95 -19.90 5.75
N GLU A 136 -18.36 -19.00 4.86
CA GLU A 136 -17.46 -18.09 4.14
C GLU A 136 -16.61 -17.26 5.10
N ALA A 137 -17.25 -16.64 6.10
CA ALA A 137 -16.57 -15.86 7.12
C ALA A 137 -15.54 -16.68 7.90
N GLU A 138 -15.84 -17.95 8.23
CA GLU A 138 -14.91 -18.85 8.90
C GLU A 138 -13.71 -19.22 8.03
N GLN A 139 -13.92 -19.53 6.74
CA GLN A 139 -12.84 -19.84 5.81
C GLN A 139 -11.93 -18.64 5.57
N LEU A 140 -12.52 -17.46 5.34
CA LEU A 140 -11.79 -16.20 5.21
C LEU A 140 -10.96 -15.91 6.46
N ALA A 141 -11.53 -16.07 7.66
CA ALA A 141 -10.82 -15.83 8.92
C ALA A 141 -9.64 -16.78 9.13
N LYS A 142 -9.83 -18.08 8.87
CA LYS A 142 -8.75 -19.10 8.96
C LYS A 142 -7.62 -18.79 8.01
N GLU A 143 -7.95 -18.45 6.76
CA GLU A 143 -6.92 -18.17 5.77
C GLU A 143 -6.22 -16.84 6.05
N CYS A 144 -6.96 -15.80 6.43
CA CYS A 144 -6.39 -14.52 6.84
C CYS A 144 -5.39 -14.72 7.99
N TYR A 145 -5.79 -15.48 9.02
CA TYR A 145 -4.89 -15.82 10.11
C TYR A 145 -3.63 -16.54 9.64
N ARG A 146 -3.76 -17.51 8.72
CA ARG A 146 -2.62 -18.22 8.12
C ARG A 146 -1.68 -17.28 7.36
N MET A 147 -2.23 -16.34 6.59
CA MET A 147 -1.48 -15.33 5.85
C MET A 147 -0.80 -14.31 6.78
N LEU A 148 -1.38 -14.02 7.94
CA LEU A 148 -0.80 -13.13 8.95
C LEU A 148 0.33 -13.80 9.75
N GLN A 149 0.37 -15.13 9.87
CA GLN A 149 1.40 -15.83 10.67
C GLN A 149 2.84 -15.39 10.38
N PRO A 150 3.30 -15.28 9.11
CA PRO A 150 4.66 -14.83 8.81
C PRO A 150 4.93 -13.36 9.19
N TRP A 151 3.88 -12.56 9.40
CA TRP A 151 3.99 -11.18 9.85
C TRP A 151 3.97 -11.05 11.37
N LEU A 152 3.20 -11.91 12.05
CA LEU A 152 3.10 -11.94 13.50
C LEU A 152 4.33 -12.57 14.17
N GLN A 153 4.97 -13.53 13.50
CA GLN A 153 6.19 -14.16 13.98
C GLN A 153 7.39 -13.28 13.61
N ARG A 154 8.21 -12.86 14.60
CA ARG A 154 9.51 -12.26 14.31
C ARG A 154 10.29 -13.19 13.38
N PRO A 155 11.03 -12.67 12.37
CA PRO A 155 11.84 -13.52 11.53
C PRO A 155 12.83 -14.25 12.43
N ARG A 156 12.67 -15.57 12.61
CA ARG A 156 13.80 -16.42 12.98
C ARG A 156 14.86 -16.10 11.93
N HIS A 157 16.06 -15.71 12.36
CA HIS A 157 17.21 -15.40 11.51
C HIS A 157 17.41 -16.49 10.45
N ARG A 158 16.63 -16.43 9.37
CA ARG A 158 16.86 -17.12 8.12
C ARG A 158 17.45 -16.03 7.28
N SER A 159 18.76 -16.16 7.09
CA SER A 159 19.49 -15.56 5.99
C SER A 159 18.81 -15.98 4.68
N GLY A 160 17.68 -15.34 4.36
CA GLY A 160 17.19 -15.29 3.00
C GLY A 160 18.24 -14.60 2.12
N PRO A 161 18.12 -14.70 0.80
CA PRO A 161 19.02 -14.00 -0.10
C PRO A 161 19.05 -12.54 0.33
N LYS A 162 20.23 -12.04 0.71
CA LYS A 162 20.38 -10.60 0.93
C LYS A 162 19.90 -9.94 -0.36
N PRO A 163 18.91 -9.03 -0.32
CA PRO A 163 18.57 -8.26 -1.52
C PRO A 163 19.88 -7.67 -2.05
N GLY A 164 20.21 -8.00 -3.29
CA GLY A 164 21.48 -7.63 -3.90
C GLY A 164 21.65 -6.13 -3.87
N GLY A 165 22.58 -5.64 -3.03
CA GLY A 165 22.87 -4.22 -2.86
C GLY A 165 21.74 -3.44 -2.17
N LYS A 166 22.09 -2.57 -1.21
CA LYS A 166 21.13 -1.53 -0.79
C LYS A 166 20.83 -0.68 -2.02
N VAL A 167 19.59 -0.69 -2.50
CA VAL A 167 19.14 0.31 -3.48
C VAL A 167 19.42 1.68 -2.86
N PRO A 168 20.24 2.54 -3.48
CA PRO A 168 20.56 3.83 -2.91
C PRO A 168 19.27 4.63 -2.71
N ALA A 169 19.16 5.39 -1.62
CA ALA A 169 17.95 6.16 -1.29
C ALA A 169 17.53 7.15 -2.40
N TRP A 170 18.46 7.51 -3.29
CA TRP A 170 18.21 8.40 -4.43
C TRP A 170 17.68 7.70 -5.70
N LYS A 171 17.71 6.35 -5.76
CA LYS A 171 17.20 5.63 -6.94
C LYS A 171 15.66 5.62 -6.85
N PRO A 172 14.94 6.18 -7.82
CA PRO A 172 13.48 6.20 -7.85
C PRO A 172 12.96 4.84 -8.34
N GLU A 173 13.24 3.80 -7.56
CA GLU A 173 12.72 2.45 -7.73
C GLU A 173 12.16 2.00 -6.38
N VAL A 174 10.88 1.66 -6.37
CA VAL A 174 10.25 1.01 -5.23
C VAL A 174 9.67 -0.31 -5.68
N SER A 175 10.02 -1.37 -4.95
CA SER A 175 9.57 -2.74 -5.21
C SER A 175 8.55 -3.13 -4.16
N ILE A 176 7.32 -3.38 -4.60
CA ILE A 176 6.19 -3.59 -3.71
C ILE A 176 5.79 -5.06 -3.77
N PRO A 177 6.05 -5.83 -2.71
CA PRO A 177 5.61 -7.23 -2.59
C PRO A 177 4.10 -7.32 -2.39
N ILE A 178 3.47 -8.20 -3.17
CA ILE A 178 2.04 -8.49 -3.11
C ILE A 178 1.84 -10.01 -3.09
N GLU A 179 1.06 -10.50 -2.15
CA GLU A 179 0.53 -11.87 -2.12
C GLU A 179 -0.98 -11.81 -2.30
N ILE A 180 -1.49 -12.35 -3.41
CA ILE A 180 -2.93 -12.55 -3.59
C ILE A 180 -3.27 -14.01 -3.33
N ARG A 181 -4.38 -14.23 -2.64
CA ARG A 181 -4.96 -15.56 -2.46
C ARG A 181 -6.45 -15.56 -2.76
N GLN A 182 -6.82 -16.40 -3.72
CA GLN A 182 -8.21 -16.65 -4.09
C GLN A 182 -8.70 -17.93 -3.42
N LEU A 183 -9.89 -17.89 -2.84
CA LEU A 183 -10.55 -18.97 -2.11
C LEU A 183 -11.90 -19.31 -2.73
N GLY A 184 -12.46 -20.47 -2.39
CA GLY A 184 -13.89 -20.71 -2.58
C GLY A 184 -14.28 -21.29 -3.94
N PHE A 185 -13.32 -21.55 -4.85
CA PHE A 185 -13.65 -22.06 -6.18
C PHE A 185 -13.86 -23.59 -6.19
N PRO A 186 -14.80 -24.09 -7.01
CA PRO A 186 -15.09 -25.53 -7.10
C PRO A 186 -14.05 -26.27 -7.95
N CYS A 187 -13.76 -27.52 -7.60
CA CYS A 187 -12.94 -28.44 -8.39
C CYS A 187 -13.84 -29.38 -9.20
N MET A 188 -14.48 -28.83 -10.24
CA MET A 188 -15.39 -29.60 -11.07
C MET A 188 -14.64 -30.67 -11.88
N VAL A 189 -14.92 -31.94 -11.61
CA VAL A 189 -14.35 -33.11 -12.32
C VAL A 189 -15.45 -34.08 -12.74
N GLY A 190 -15.24 -34.84 -13.81
CA GLY A 190 -16.19 -35.88 -14.23
C GLY A 190 -16.45 -36.89 -13.10
N SER A 191 -17.73 -37.13 -12.79
CA SER A 191 -18.20 -37.95 -11.66
C SER A 191 -17.74 -39.42 -11.74
N ARG A 192 -17.50 -39.94 -12.95
CA ARG A 192 -17.14 -41.34 -13.20
C ARG A 192 -16.19 -41.49 -14.40
N TYR A 193 -15.27 -42.44 -14.28
CA TYR A 193 -14.45 -42.93 -15.39
C TYR A 193 -15.03 -44.22 -15.95
N GLU A 194 -15.33 -44.22 -17.24
CA GLU A 194 -15.74 -45.40 -18.00
C GLU A 194 -14.59 -45.81 -18.92
N GLY A 195 -13.76 -46.74 -18.45
CA GLY A 195 -12.65 -47.30 -19.20
C GLY A 195 -12.82 -48.80 -19.42
N ASN A 196 -12.56 -49.26 -20.65
CA ASN A 196 -12.46 -50.69 -20.96
C ASN A 196 -11.16 -50.97 -21.71
N ASN A 197 -10.25 -51.72 -21.06
CA ASN A 197 -8.95 -52.10 -21.62
C ASN A 197 -9.07 -53.08 -22.82
N VAL A 198 -10.24 -53.69 -23.04
CA VAL A 198 -10.49 -54.62 -24.14
C VAL A 198 -10.87 -53.89 -25.44
N THR A 199 -11.61 -52.79 -25.36
CA THR A 199 -12.04 -52.00 -26.54
C THR A 199 -11.17 -50.76 -26.78
N GLY A 200 -10.27 -50.42 -25.85
CA GLY A 200 -9.51 -49.17 -25.88
C GLY A 200 -10.37 -47.93 -25.60
N TYR A 201 -11.63 -48.12 -25.17
CA TYR A 201 -12.55 -47.02 -24.84
C TYR A 201 -12.17 -46.41 -23.48
N SER A 202 -12.07 -45.09 -23.45
CA SER A 202 -11.74 -44.30 -22.27
C SER A 202 -12.55 -43.00 -22.33
N ALA A 203 -13.56 -42.89 -21.47
CA ALA A 203 -14.42 -41.72 -21.38
C ALA A 203 -14.69 -41.32 -19.92
N TRP A 204 -14.90 -40.03 -19.70
CA TRP A 204 -15.36 -39.48 -18.42
C TRP A 204 -16.82 -39.04 -18.56
N SER A 205 -17.61 -39.24 -17.51
CA SER A 205 -19.01 -38.78 -17.47
C SER A 205 -19.13 -37.27 -17.73
N ASP A 206 -20.25 -36.85 -18.32
CA ASP A 206 -20.60 -35.43 -18.50
C ASP A 206 -21.08 -34.78 -17.20
N GLU A 207 -21.54 -35.59 -16.23
CA GLU A 207 -21.90 -35.11 -14.90
C GLU A 207 -20.63 -34.71 -14.14
N LEU A 208 -20.56 -33.44 -13.73
CA LEU A 208 -19.44 -32.91 -12.95
C LEU A 208 -19.79 -32.91 -11.46
N ILE A 209 -18.81 -33.27 -10.63
CA ILE A 209 -18.86 -33.13 -9.18
C ILE A 209 -17.78 -32.16 -8.72
N ASP A 210 -18.06 -31.39 -7.68
CA ASP A 210 -17.03 -30.61 -7.00
C ASP A 210 -16.24 -31.52 -6.06
N ALA A 211 -15.03 -31.90 -6.46
CA ALA A 211 -14.15 -32.74 -5.66
C ALA A 211 -13.51 -32.00 -4.46
N CYS A 212 -13.62 -30.67 -4.41
CA CYS A 212 -13.02 -29.83 -3.39
C CYS A 212 -14.04 -29.22 -2.44
N ASP A 213 -15.35 -29.40 -2.65
CA ASP A 213 -16.40 -28.85 -1.78
C ASP A 213 -16.20 -27.35 -1.50
N ASN A 214 -15.96 -26.58 -2.58
CA ASN A 214 -15.64 -25.16 -2.58
C ASN A 214 -14.45 -24.76 -1.68
N SER A 215 -13.55 -25.69 -1.33
CA SER A 215 -12.38 -25.41 -0.48
C SER A 215 -11.07 -25.20 -1.24
N ALA A 216 -11.12 -25.16 -2.57
CA ALA A 216 -9.93 -24.94 -3.37
C ALA A 216 -9.40 -23.51 -3.21
N SER A 217 -8.07 -23.38 -3.35
CA SER A 217 -7.40 -22.08 -3.22
C SER A 217 -6.18 -21.96 -4.12
N ALA A 218 -5.90 -20.75 -4.56
CA ALA A 218 -4.72 -20.41 -5.35
C ALA A 218 -4.03 -19.19 -4.74
N SER A 219 -2.69 -19.23 -4.66
CA SER A 219 -1.88 -18.12 -4.15
C SER A 219 -0.83 -17.71 -5.17
N PHE A 220 -0.70 -16.40 -5.38
CA PHE A 220 0.29 -15.81 -6.25
C PHE A 220 1.09 -14.76 -5.49
N PHE A 221 2.41 -14.77 -5.71
CA PHE A 221 3.36 -13.88 -5.07
C PHE A 221 4.09 -13.13 -6.17
N TYR A 222 4.00 -11.81 -6.17
CA TYR A 222 4.64 -10.99 -7.16
C TYR A 222 5.14 -9.68 -6.56
N ASN A 223 6.15 -9.09 -7.19
CA ASN A 223 6.55 -7.73 -6.92
C ASN A 223 6.08 -6.83 -8.05
N VAL A 224 5.58 -5.65 -7.69
CA VAL A 224 5.37 -4.54 -8.61
C VAL A 224 6.48 -3.53 -8.38
N ASP A 225 7.35 -3.35 -9.36
CA ASP A 225 8.39 -2.34 -9.32
C ASP A 225 7.95 -1.08 -10.06
N LEU A 226 7.91 0.04 -9.34
CA LEU A 226 7.65 1.37 -9.87
C LEU A 226 9.00 2.03 -10.14
N ILE A 227 9.31 2.30 -11.41
CA ILE A 227 10.65 2.72 -11.80
C ILE A 227 10.60 4.00 -12.63
N ARG A 228 11.37 5.00 -12.21
CA ARG A 228 11.72 6.13 -13.06
C ARG A 228 13.13 5.98 -13.63
N SER A 229 13.25 5.91 -14.95
CA SER A 229 14.54 5.86 -15.64
C SER A 229 14.87 7.21 -16.25
N SER A 230 15.87 7.92 -15.71
CA SER A 230 16.38 9.14 -16.30
C SER A 230 17.50 8.85 -17.30
N ARG A 231 17.57 9.66 -18.37
CA ARG A 231 18.59 9.52 -19.39
C ARG A 231 19.94 10.01 -18.86
N SER A 232 20.79 9.08 -18.48
CA SER A 232 22.18 9.32 -18.07
C SER A 232 23.19 9.10 -19.19
N ASN A 233 22.83 8.33 -20.23
CA ASN A 233 23.68 8.08 -21.40
C ASN A 233 22.83 7.83 -22.66
N LYS A 234 23.45 7.48 -23.80
CA LYS A 234 22.71 7.22 -25.05
C LYS A 234 21.81 5.98 -25.00
N ALA A 235 22.03 5.06 -24.05
CA ALA A 235 21.35 3.77 -23.95
C ALA A 235 20.23 3.73 -22.90
N SER A 236 20.23 4.62 -21.89
CA SER A 236 19.13 4.74 -20.94
C SER A 236 17.97 5.54 -21.52
N HIS A 237 16.76 5.02 -21.37
CA HIS A 237 15.55 5.72 -21.79
C HIS A 237 15.16 6.76 -20.75
N ASN A 238 14.55 7.86 -21.22
CA ASN A 238 13.86 8.78 -20.33
C ASN A 238 12.39 8.34 -20.21
N ALA A 239 12.11 7.37 -19.33
CA ALA A 239 10.80 6.72 -19.25
C ALA A 239 10.37 6.38 -17.82
N LYS A 240 9.09 6.11 -17.67
CA LYS A 240 8.46 5.53 -16.47
C LYS A 240 8.17 4.06 -16.80
N TYR A 241 8.41 3.14 -15.88
CA TYR A 241 8.16 1.72 -16.06
C TYR A 241 7.41 1.15 -14.87
N ILE A 242 6.53 0.19 -15.18
CA ILE A 242 6.05 -0.83 -14.26
C ILE A 242 6.72 -2.13 -14.66
N ARG A 243 7.33 -2.82 -13.69
CA ARG A 243 7.81 -4.19 -13.89
C ARG A 243 7.12 -5.09 -12.88
N ILE A 244 6.39 -6.08 -13.39
CA ILE A 244 5.76 -7.10 -12.57
C ILE A 244 6.64 -8.34 -12.64
N THR A 245 7.08 -8.82 -11.49
CA THR A 245 7.90 -10.03 -11.38
C THR A 245 7.20 -11.03 -10.51
N MET A 246 6.83 -12.18 -11.07
CA MET A 246 6.34 -13.31 -10.30
C MET A 246 7.51 -14.06 -9.66
N ASP A 247 7.35 -14.45 -8.39
CA ASP A 247 8.36 -15.19 -7.61
C ASP A 247 9.80 -14.62 -7.66
N PRO A 248 10.02 -13.37 -7.25
CA PRO A 248 11.30 -12.68 -7.43
C PRO A 248 12.44 -13.17 -6.50
N GLY A 249 12.17 -14.11 -5.58
CA GLY A 249 13.04 -14.39 -4.44
C GLY A 249 13.40 -15.85 -4.15
N SER A 250 12.96 -16.84 -4.94
CA SER A 250 13.06 -18.28 -4.59
C SER A 250 12.33 -18.67 -3.30
N ASN A 251 11.28 -17.92 -2.96
CA ASN A 251 10.25 -18.30 -1.99
C ASN A 251 8.94 -18.46 -2.76
N ALA A 252 8.91 -19.36 -3.74
CA ALA A 252 7.65 -19.91 -4.20
C ALA A 252 6.88 -20.34 -2.95
N GLY A 253 5.80 -19.62 -2.59
CA GLY A 253 4.73 -20.26 -1.84
C GLY A 253 4.29 -21.51 -2.60
N ALA A 254 3.49 -22.37 -1.97
CA ALA A 254 3.20 -23.73 -2.46
C ALA A 254 2.64 -23.86 -3.90
N GLY A 255 2.41 -22.76 -4.62
CA GLY A 255 1.73 -22.73 -5.90
C GLY A 255 0.24 -22.98 -5.69
N TRP A 256 -0.34 -23.77 -6.59
CA TRP A 256 -1.73 -24.23 -6.46
C TRP A 256 -1.85 -25.15 -5.25
N HIS A 257 -2.77 -24.84 -4.33
CA HIS A 257 -3.06 -25.71 -3.19
C HIS A 257 -4.41 -26.39 -3.40
N LEU A 258 -4.39 -27.57 -4.02
CA LEU A 258 -5.55 -28.44 -4.17
C LEU A 258 -5.74 -29.24 -2.88
N PHE A 259 -6.81 -28.97 -2.13
CA PHE A 259 -7.19 -29.78 -0.98
C PHE A 259 -8.20 -30.84 -1.42
N PHE A 260 -7.77 -32.10 -1.53
CA PHE A 260 -8.65 -33.21 -1.80
C PHE A 260 -9.11 -33.83 -0.48
N TYR A 261 -10.39 -33.74 -0.15
CA TYR A 261 -10.98 -34.79 0.68
C TYR A 261 -10.95 -36.07 -0.14
N GLN A 262 -10.20 -37.06 0.34
CA GLN A 262 -9.92 -38.30 -0.38
C GLN A 262 -11.22 -39.09 -0.66
N LYS A 263 -11.88 -38.78 -1.78
CA LYS A 263 -12.75 -39.68 -2.55
C LYS A 263 -12.22 -39.67 -3.98
N TYR A 264 -11.42 -40.71 -4.27
CA TYR A 264 -10.96 -41.16 -5.59
C TYR A 264 -11.46 -40.34 -6.81
N ALA A 265 -10.57 -39.55 -7.40
CA ALA A 265 -10.66 -39.20 -8.84
C ALA A 265 -9.28 -38.80 -9.39
N PRO A 266 -8.27 -39.69 -9.43
CA PRO A 266 -7.05 -39.37 -10.15
C PRO A 266 -7.37 -39.49 -11.65
N PHE A 267 -7.18 -38.41 -12.41
CA PHE A 267 -7.16 -38.33 -13.88
C PHE A 267 -8.45 -38.03 -14.66
N SER A 268 -9.31 -37.10 -14.23
CA SER A 268 -10.35 -36.58 -15.13
C SER A 268 -9.76 -35.80 -16.30
N ARG A 269 -10.16 -36.14 -17.54
CA ARG A 269 -9.88 -35.33 -18.76
C ARG A 269 -10.92 -34.23 -18.98
N LYS A 270 -11.95 -34.17 -18.12
CA LYS A 270 -12.94 -33.09 -18.07
C LYS A 270 -12.72 -32.31 -16.79
N GLY A 271 -12.46 -31.02 -16.94
CA GLY A 271 -12.24 -30.11 -15.82
C GLY A 271 -12.69 -28.72 -16.21
N MET A 272 -12.90 -27.88 -15.21
CA MET A 272 -13.17 -26.46 -15.39
C MET A 272 -11.84 -25.69 -15.38
N GLU A 273 -11.69 -24.78 -16.33
CA GLU A 273 -10.60 -23.79 -16.31
C GLU A 273 -11.03 -22.63 -15.41
N HIS A 274 -10.18 -22.27 -14.45
CA HIS A 274 -10.37 -21.07 -13.63
C HIS A 274 -9.36 -20.01 -14.04
N LYS A 275 -9.83 -18.79 -14.30
CA LYS A 275 -8.98 -17.65 -14.66
C LYS A 275 -9.04 -16.59 -13.59
N LEU A 276 -7.89 -16.21 -13.06
CA LEU A 276 -7.73 -15.01 -12.24
C LEU A 276 -7.25 -13.89 -13.16
N ILE A 277 -8.10 -12.87 -13.34
CA ILE A 277 -7.78 -11.69 -14.15
C ILE A 277 -7.60 -10.51 -13.19
N GLN A 278 -6.49 -9.79 -13.33
CA GLN A 278 -6.22 -8.56 -12.58
C GLN A 278 -6.05 -7.39 -13.55
N ASP A 279 -6.84 -6.34 -13.33
CA ASP A 279 -6.72 -5.07 -14.03
C ASP A 279 -5.84 -4.11 -13.22
N ILE A 280 -4.77 -3.62 -13.84
CA ILE A 280 -3.82 -2.71 -13.20
C ILE A 280 -3.94 -1.34 -13.85
N THR A 281 -4.35 -0.36 -13.05
CA THR A 281 -4.38 1.05 -13.45
C THR A 281 -3.25 1.80 -12.75
N VAL A 282 -2.48 2.58 -13.51
CA VAL A 282 -1.29 3.30 -13.02
C VAL A 282 -1.54 4.80 -13.10
N ASP A 283 -1.35 5.50 -11.99
CA ASP A 283 -1.24 6.95 -12.01
C ASP A 283 0.19 7.33 -12.39
N TRP A 284 0.38 7.69 -13.66
CA TRP A 284 1.68 8.11 -14.13
C TRP A 284 2.11 9.45 -13.53
N ASP A 285 1.20 10.26 -13.00
CA ASP A 285 1.52 11.55 -12.37
C ASP A 285 1.88 11.42 -10.89
N SER A 286 1.81 10.20 -10.33
CA SER A 286 2.27 9.90 -8.98
C SER A 286 3.74 10.30 -8.78
N SER A 287 4.02 10.86 -7.61
CA SER A 287 5.33 11.44 -7.26
C SER A 287 6.46 10.42 -7.23
N ILE A 288 6.15 9.13 -7.11
CA ILE A 288 7.12 8.04 -7.23
C ILE A 288 7.82 7.99 -8.60
N PHE A 289 7.16 8.52 -9.64
CA PHE A 289 7.70 8.62 -10.99
C PHE A 289 8.42 9.95 -11.25
N SER A 290 8.64 10.76 -10.23
CA SER A 290 9.41 12.01 -10.34
C SER A 290 10.84 11.73 -10.73
N ALA A 291 11.39 12.55 -11.63
CA ALA A 291 12.80 12.46 -12.02
C ALA A 291 13.73 13.08 -10.95
N GLU A 292 13.16 13.95 -10.13
CA GLU A 292 13.81 14.71 -9.09
C GLU A 292 14.11 13.84 -7.87
N ILE A 293 15.25 14.09 -7.21
CA ILE A 293 15.60 13.40 -5.96
C ILE A 293 14.69 13.96 -4.85
N PRO A 294 13.90 13.10 -4.16
CA PRO A 294 13.05 13.54 -3.06
C PRO A 294 13.90 14.03 -1.89
N ILE A 295 13.64 15.26 -1.44
CA ILE A 295 14.31 15.90 -0.31
C ILE A 295 13.30 16.52 0.66
N SER A 296 13.64 16.54 1.94
CA SER A 296 13.04 17.49 2.90
C SER A 296 13.91 18.74 2.98
N LEU A 297 13.28 19.89 3.20
CA LEU A 297 13.96 21.15 3.49
C LEU A 297 13.71 21.53 4.95
N GLU A 298 14.78 21.44 5.75
CA GLU A 298 14.74 21.60 7.20
C GLU A 298 15.35 22.94 7.60
N ALA A 299 14.55 23.78 8.24
CA ALA A 299 14.99 25.05 8.78
C ALA A 299 15.87 24.81 10.01
N SER A 300 17.05 25.41 10.01
CA SER A 300 17.94 25.45 11.19
C SER A 300 17.52 26.63 12.06
N ILE A 301 16.48 26.42 12.87
CA ILE A 301 15.96 27.39 13.83
C ILE A 301 16.01 26.80 15.24
N ASP A 302 16.43 27.59 16.22
CA ASP A 302 16.60 27.14 17.62
C ASP A 302 15.25 26.97 18.36
N THR A 303 14.16 27.45 17.79
CA THR A 303 12.84 27.53 18.45
C THR A 303 11.92 26.35 18.18
N ILE A 304 12.19 25.53 17.16
CA ILE A 304 11.40 24.36 16.79
C ILE A 304 12.38 23.22 16.49
N ASP A 305 12.31 22.14 17.27
CA ASP A 305 13.05 20.91 16.98
C ASP A 305 12.57 20.34 15.62
N GLY A 306 13.36 20.56 14.56
CA GLY A 306 13.08 20.05 13.23
C GLY A 306 11.83 20.67 12.60
N ALA A 307 11.99 21.87 12.03
CA ALA A 307 10.96 22.54 11.25
C ALA A 307 11.16 22.25 9.75
N CYS A 308 10.14 21.69 9.09
CA CYS A 308 10.19 21.35 7.67
C CYS A 308 9.34 22.32 6.84
N LEU A 309 9.81 22.62 5.63
CA LEU A 309 9.00 23.30 4.62
C LEU A 309 7.82 22.41 4.22
N THR A 310 6.61 22.89 4.43
CA THR A 310 5.37 22.15 4.23
C THR A 310 4.51 22.82 3.17
N ALA A 311 4.14 22.02 2.16
CA ALA A 311 3.16 22.40 1.15
C ALA A 311 1.76 22.46 1.78
N PRO A 312 1.00 23.55 1.59
CA PRO A 312 -0.41 23.65 1.94
C PRO A 312 -1.25 22.57 1.27
N SER A 313 -2.44 22.35 1.82
CA SER A 313 -3.50 21.69 1.08
C SER A 313 -3.87 22.51 -0.15
N LEU A 314 -4.04 21.85 -1.30
CA LEU A 314 -4.43 22.51 -2.54
C LEU A 314 -5.84 23.12 -2.48
N ASP A 315 -6.67 22.69 -1.52
CA ASP A 315 -8.09 23.07 -1.45
C ASP A 315 -8.32 24.51 -0.95
N ASN A 316 -7.34 25.08 -0.22
CA ASN A 316 -7.56 26.32 0.54
C ASN A 316 -6.78 27.53 0.02
N ASN A 317 -6.02 27.42 -1.08
CA ASN A 317 -5.13 28.50 -1.55
C ASN A 317 -4.20 29.05 -0.45
N ASP A 318 -3.87 28.20 0.53
CA ASP A 318 -3.04 28.59 1.66
C ASP A 318 -1.59 28.85 1.20
N ASP A 319 -0.86 29.65 1.96
CA ASP A 319 0.57 29.86 1.75
C ASP A 319 1.38 28.61 2.18
N ALA A 320 2.57 28.44 1.61
CA ALA A 320 3.56 27.49 2.11
C ALA A 320 3.93 27.82 3.55
N ALA A 321 4.05 26.79 4.37
CA ALA A 321 4.19 26.93 5.82
C ALA A 321 5.40 26.16 6.35
N ILE A 322 5.64 26.33 7.65
CA ILE A 322 6.60 25.55 8.40
C ILE A 322 5.85 24.78 9.48
N SER A 323 6.10 23.48 9.54
CA SER A 323 5.52 22.62 10.58
C SER A 323 6.57 21.62 11.08
N PRO A 324 6.33 20.95 12.23
CA PRO A 324 7.20 19.88 12.68
C PRO A 324 7.42 18.84 11.57
N CYS A 325 8.66 18.37 11.44
CA CYS A 325 9.02 17.40 10.42
C CYS A 325 8.34 16.05 10.67
N GLN A 326 7.44 15.67 9.77
CA GLN A 326 6.77 14.37 9.69
C GLN A 326 7.25 13.56 8.47
N PHE A 327 7.91 14.22 7.51
CA PHE A 327 8.47 13.64 6.28
C PHE A 327 7.43 12.99 5.36
N GLU A 328 6.17 13.41 5.45
CA GLU A 328 5.10 13.03 4.54
C GLU A 328 5.21 13.76 3.20
N SER A 329 4.44 13.33 2.20
CA SER A 329 4.49 13.86 0.82
C SER A 329 4.37 15.39 0.69
N ASN A 330 3.66 16.05 1.61
CA ASN A 330 3.57 17.52 1.66
C ASN A 330 4.85 18.22 2.15
N GLN A 331 5.79 17.50 2.76
CA GLN A 331 7.10 18.00 3.18
C GLN A 331 8.24 17.51 2.28
N ILE A 332 7.91 16.74 1.25
CA ILE A 332 8.88 16.25 0.26
C ILE A 332 8.84 17.14 -0.99
N TRP A 333 10.04 17.53 -1.41
CA TRP A 333 10.28 18.42 -2.54
C TRP A 333 11.29 17.80 -3.49
N GLY A 334 11.27 18.24 -4.75
CA GLY A 334 12.26 17.90 -5.75
C GLY A 334 12.77 19.16 -6.44
N LEU A 335 14.10 19.34 -6.48
CA LEU A 335 14.69 20.41 -7.27
C LEU A 335 14.90 19.91 -8.71
N ASP A 336 14.21 20.53 -9.66
CA ASP A 336 14.29 20.13 -11.06
C ASP A 336 15.45 20.83 -11.82
N THR A 337 15.59 20.50 -13.11
CA THR A 337 16.65 21.04 -13.97
C THR A 337 16.48 22.53 -14.30
N GLU A 338 15.30 23.10 -14.09
CA GLU A 338 15.03 24.54 -14.24
C GLU A 338 15.21 25.31 -12.93
N HIS A 339 15.72 24.63 -11.89
CA HIS A 339 15.87 25.13 -10.53
C HIS A 339 14.54 25.43 -9.85
N ARG A 340 13.48 24.70 -10.16
CA ARG A 340 12.19 24.83 -9.46
C ARG A 340 12.07 23.79 -8.37
N LEU A 341 11.54 24.19 -7.22
CA LEU A 341 11.19 23.27 -6.13
C LEU A 341 9.78 22.76 -6.34
N ARG A 342 9.67 21.52 -6.82
CA ARG A 342 8.40 20.84 -7.11
C ARG A 342 7.91 20.09 -5.90
N SER A 343 6.60 20.14 -5.65
CA SER A 343 5.99 19.41 -4.54
C SER A 343 5.76 17.94 -4.89
N PHE A 344 6.02 17.02 -3.96
CA PHE A 344 5.64 15.62 -4.11
C PHE A 344 4.18 15.35 -3.71
N LEU A 345 3.51 16.29 -3.04
CA LEU A 345 2.06 16.25 -2.82
C LEU A 345 1.31 16.52 -4.14
N ALA A 346 1.84 17.42 -4.97
CA ALA A 346 1.21 17.87 -6.20
C ALA A 346 2.29 18.15 -7.25
N TYR A 347 2.63 17.14 -8.05
CA TYR A 347 3.82 17.20 -8.93
C TYR A 347 3.82 18.36 -9.93
N ASN A 348 2.64 18.79 -10.37
CA ASN A 348 2.49 19.91 -11.30
C ASN A 348 2.57 21.30 -10.63
N TYR A 349 2.83 21.35 -9.32
CA TYR A 349 2.97 22.59 -8.54
C TYR A 349 4.38 22.81 -8.04
N CYS A 350 4.80 24.06 -8.07
CA CYS A 350 6.12 24.55 -7.74
C CYS A 350 6.02 25.62 -6.65
N LEU A 351 7.01 25.67 -5.76
CA LEU A 351 7.17 26.73 -4.78
C LEU A 351 7.37 28.06 -5.52
N ASN A 352 6.50 29.03 -5.25
CA ASN A 352 6.48 30.33 -5.89
C ASN A 352 6.69 31.43 -4.85
N SER A 353 7.59 32.36 -5.15
CA SER A 353 7.69 33.60 -4.39
C SER A 353 6.77 34.66 -4.98
N ASN A 354 5.89 35.20 -4.15
CA ASN A 354 4.90 36.20 -4.54
C ASN A 354 5.46 37.63 -4.39
N ASP A 355 4.90 38.60 -5.12
CA ASP A 355 5.33 40.00 -5.08
C ASP A 355 5.16 40.66 -3.69
N ASN A 356 4.28 40.12 -2.85
CA ASN A 356 4.07 40.55 -1.47
C ASN A 356 5.07 39.91 -0.47
N ASN A 357 6.13 39.25 -0.97
CA ASN A 357 7.10 38.47 -0.21
C ASN A 357 6.56 37.23 0.51
N THR A 358 5.32 36.79 0.25
CA THR A 358 4.86 35.47 0.72
C THR A 358 5.33 34.37 -0.23
N VAL A 359 5.21 33.13 0.22
CA VAL A 359 5.60 31.95 -0.55
C VAL A 359 4.42 30.99 -0.57
N SER A 360 4.06 30.50 -1.76
CA SER A 360 2.88 29.66 -1.98
C SER A 360 3.17 28.62 -3.07
N LEU A 361 2.21 27.74 -3.36
CA LEU A 361 2.31 26.84 -4.51
C LEU A 361 1.54 27.38 -5.70
N HIS A 362 2.15 27.31 -6.87
CA HIS A 362 1.52 27.61 -8.14
C HIS A 362 1.80 26.50 -9.16
N PRO A 363 0.96 26.33 -10.19
CA PRO A 363 1.30 25.48 -11.32
C PRO A 363 2.69 25.81 -11.86
N CYS A 364 3.50 24.78 -12.05
CA CYS A 364 4.88 24.93 -12.51
C CYS A 364 4.92 25.59 -13.89
N ASN A 365 5.72 26.64 -14.01
CA ASN A 365 5.96 27.38 -15.24
C ASN A 365 7.44 27.83 -15.31
N HIS A 366 7.78 28.70 -16.26
CA HIS A 366 9.17 29.15 -16.47
C HIS A 366 9.51 30.47 -15.74
N SER A 367 8.62 30.97 -14.87
CA SER A 367 8.79 32.21 -14.13
C SER A 367 10.04 32.17 -13.26
N ALA A 368 10.76 33.29 -13.20
CA ALA A 368 11.87 33.44 -12.25
C ALA A 368 11.40 33.44 -10.79
N ALA A 369 10.12 33.70 -10.52
CA ALA A 369 9.51 33.61 -9.19
C ALA A 369 9.49 32.17 -8.63
N GLN A 370 9.58 31.16 -9.50
CA GLN A 370 9.62 29.74 -9.12
C GLN A 370 11.04 29.17 -9.09
N LYS A 371 12.07 29.99 -9.35
CA LYS A 371 13.46 29.53 -9.40
C LYS A 371 14.12 29.72 -8.05
N TRP A 372 14.75 28.66 -7.57
CA TRP A 372 15.39 28.58 -6.27
C TRP A 372 16.79 28.01 -6.42
N LYS A 373 17.77 28.70 -5.84
CA LYS A 373 19.17 28.30 -5.90
C LYS A 373 19.77 28.32 -4.52
N TRP A 374 20.48 27.25 -4.19
CA TRP A 374 21.33 27.20 -3.01
C TRP A 374 22.46 28.23 -3.11
N ASP A 375 22.54 29.07 -2.09
CA ASP A 375 23.63 29.99 -1.82
C ASP A 375 24.14 29.68 -0.41
N ASP A 376 25.16 28.81 -0.34
CA ASP A 376 25.57 28.11 0.88
C ASP A 376 24.40 27.34 1.52
N ASN A 377 24.09 27.63 2.79
CA ASN A 377 22.97 27.05 3.52
C ASN A 377 21.70 27.91 3.41
N THR A 378 21.62 28.83 2.46
CA THR A 378 20.43 29.67 2.24
C THR A 378 19.83 29.38 0.87
N LEU A 379 18.52 29.56 0.74
CA LEU A 379 17.82 29.32 -0.51
C LEU A 379 17.42 30.66 -1.14
N SER A 380 18.03 31.00 -2.27
CA SER A 380 17.83 32.27 -2.96
C SER A 380 16.83 32.15 -4.11
N ASN A 381 16.00 33.17 -4.25
CA ASN A 381 15.12 33.43 -5.38
C ASN A 381 15.60 34.70 -6.10
N PRO A 382 15.71 34.69 -7.44
CA PRO A 382 16.27 35.81 -8.17
C PRO A 382 15.40 37.08 -8.16
N ILE A 383 14.10 36.96 -7.88
CA ILE A 383 13.16 38.09 -7.91
C ILE A 383 12.97 38.70 -6.53
N ASN A 384 12.91 37.88 -5.47
CA ASN A 384 12.47 38.35 -4.14
C ASN A 384 13.46 38.05 -3.00
N GLY A 385 14.68 37.60 -3.30
CA GLY A 385 15.72 37.35 -2.31
C GLY A 385 15.65 35.95 -1.69
N TYR A 386 15.97 35.82 -0.41
CA TYR A 386 16.21 34.55 0.28
C TYR A 386 14.97 34.04 1.03
N LEU A 387 14.69 32.75 0.93
CA LEU A 387 13.65 32.06 1.70
C LEU A 387 13.98 32.14 3.19
N SER A 388 13.05 32.73 3.94
CA SER A 388 13.25 33.10 5.34
C SER A 388 11.98 32.81 6.15
N ILE A 389 12.15 32.68 7.45
CA ILE A 389 11.06 32.56 8.43
C ILE A 389 11.04 33.85 9.24
N SER A 390 9.87 34.47 9.37
CA SER A 390 9.69 35.67 10.18
C SER A 390 9.80 35.36 11.67
N THR A 391 9.92 36.40 12.51
CA THR A 391 9.87 36.25 13.97
C THR A 391 8.54 35.68 14.49
N GLU A 392 7.48 35.75 13.68
CA GLU A 392 6.17 35.18 13.97
C GLU A 392 6.00 33.75 13.40
N GLY A 393 7.07 33.16 12.85
CA GLY A 393 7.06 31.81 12.30
C GLY A 393 6.45 31.70 10.90
N ARG A 394 6.23 32.81 10.19
CA ARG A 394 5.68 32.81 8.82
C ARG A 394 6.77 32.66 7.76
N LEU A 395 6.50 31.87 6.74
CA LEU A 395 7.40 31.73 5.60
C LEU A 395 7.31 32.96 4.68
N MET A 396 8.46 33.50 4.29
CA MET A 396 8.55 34.71 3.48
C MET A 396 9.87 34.78 2.69
N THR A 397 10.04 35.80 1.86
CA THR A 397 11.33 36.13 1.22
C THR A 397 11.93 37.44 1.72
N ARG A 398 13.26 37.50 1.80
CA ARG A 398 14.01 38.68 2.26
C ARG A 398 15.30 38.89 1.47
N TRP A 399 15.64 40.13 1.13
CA TRP A 399 16.87 40.44 0.40
C TRP A 399 18.15 40.33 1.24
N ASN A 400 18.06 40.49 2.57
CA ASN A 400 19.23 40.43 3.43
C ASN A 400 19.61 38.98 3.75
N LYS A 401 20.68 38.47 3.12
CA LYS A 401 21.21 37.11 3.38
C LYS A 401 21.52 36.88 4.87
N ALA A 402 22.01 37.88 5.60
CA ALA A 402 22.39 37.74 7.00
C ALA A 402 21.20 37.52 7.94
N GLU A 403 20.00 37.89 7.53
CA GLU A 403 18.74 37.68 8.27
C GLU A 403 17.94 36.50 7.72
N SER A 404 18.48 35.78 6.73
CA SER A 404 17.77 34.68 6.10
C SER A 404 17.89 33.39 6.89
N THR A 405 16.90 32.52 6.74
CA THR A 405 16.89 31.21 7.40
C THR A 405 17.91 30.29 6.75
N LEU A 406 18.67 29.59 7.59
CA LEU A 406 19.53 28.51 7.13
C LEU A 406 18.71 27.24 6.92
N TRP A 407 18.90 26.58 5.79
CA TRP A 407 18.19 25.37 5.39
C TRP A 407 19.17 24.23 5.19
N LYS A 408 18.72 23.03 5.56
CA LYS A 408 19.40 21.76 5.27
C LYS A 408 18.52 20.91 4.39
N SER A 409 19.10 20.34 3.34
CA SER A 409 18.41 19.35 2.51
C SER A 409 18.79 17.94 2.95
N HIS A 410 17.79 17.11 3.22
CA HIS A 410 18.01 15.69 3.51
C HIS A 410 17.33 14.84 2.44
N ILE A 411 18.06 13.89 1.86
CA ILE A 411 17.49 12.94 0.92
C ILE A 411 16.51 12.04 1.67
N ARG A 412 15.29 11.92 1.14
CA ARG A 412 14.21 11.10 1.69
C ARG A 412 13.85 9.98 0.72
N LYS A 413 13.02 9.04 1.17
CA LYS A 413 12.31 8.14 0.26
C LYS A 413 10.98 8.79 -0.07
N ALA A 414 10.58 8.78 -1.34
CA ALA A 414 9.23 9.18 -1.70
C ALA A 414 8.24 8.16 -1.14
N ASP A 415 7.18 8.63 -0.50
CA ASP A 415 6.04 7.78 -0.16
C ASP A 415 5.34 7.35 -1.46
N ILE A 416 4.76 6.16 -1.41
CA ILE A 416 3.88 5.68 -2.48
C ILE A 416 2.50 6.19 -2.11
N THR A 417 1.98 7.14 -2.88
CA THR A 417 0.62 7.64 -2.76
C THR A 417 -0.05 7.52 -4.11
N ASP A 418 -1.23 6.90 -4.11
CA ASP A 418 -2.15 6.75 -5.23
C ASP A 418 -1.50 6.25 -6.53
N ALA A 419 -0.39 5.50 -6.41
CA ALA A 419 0.48 5.22 -7.55
C ALA A 419 -0.13 4.20 -8.52
N LEU A 420 -0.91 3.27 -7.99
CA LEU A 420 -1.59 2.26 -8.79
C LEU A 420 -2.82 1.72 -8.07
N SER A 421 -3.72 1.11 -8.84
CA SER A 421 -4.76 0.24 -8.33
C SER A 421 -4.75 -1.10 -9.06
N ILE A 422 -5.06 -2.16 -8.33
CA ILE A 422 -5.17 -3.53 -8.82
C ILE A 422 -6.58 -4.01 -8.50
N GLU A 423 -7.31 -4.38 -9.54
CA GLU A 423 -8.67 -4.89 -9.41
C GLU A 423 -8.72 -6.35 -9.84
N SER A 424 -9.17 -7.22 -8.93
CA SER A 424 -9.54 -8.59 -9.29
C SER A 424 -10.88 -8.55 -10.02
N LEU A 425 -10.89 -9.06 -11.24
CA LEU A 425 -12.11 -9.17 -12.04
C LEU A 425 -12.78 -10.54 -11.80
N PRO A 426 -14.11 -10.63 -11.94
CA PRO A 426 -14.80 -11.91 -11.94
C PRO A 426 -14.21 -12.83 -13.00
N SER A 427 -13.96 -14.08 -12.62
CA SER A 427 -13.58 -15.14 -13.55
C SER A 427 -14.78 -15.48 -14.44
N SER A 428 -14.61 -15.41 -15.76
CA SER A 428 -15.58 -15.88 -16.76
C SER A 428 -15.33 -17.31 -17.20
#